data_AF-A0A1Y5DQP7-F1
#
_entry.id   AF-A0A1Y5DQP7-F1
#
_cell.length_a   1.000
_cell.length_b   1.000
_cell.length_c   1.000
_cell.angle_alpha   90.00
_cell.angle_beta   90.00
_cell.angle_gamma   90.00
#
_symmetry.space_group_name_H-M   'P 1'
#
loop_
_entity.id
_entity.type
_entity.pdbx_description
1 polymer ?
#
loop_
_entity_poly.entity_id
_entity_poly.type
_entity_poly.pdbx_seq_one_letter_code
_entity_poly.pdbx_strand_id
1 'polypeptide(L)' 'MNIELRFLQKAIEDKNFINFTYENQKLSKIKPLKLIEEEGVYTLKTHNNTYDFDKIKRLQISKEKF' A
#
# COMPACT_ATOMS: atom_id res chain seq x y z
N MET A 1 -8.41 -3.27 14.52
CA MET A 1 -7.06 -3.23 13.94
C MET A 1 -7.06 -4.07 12.67
N ASN A 2 -7.04 -3.44 11.49
CA ASN A 2 -7.10 -4.16 10.21
C ASN A 2 -5.77 -4.86 9.96
N ILE A 3 -5.82 -6.18 9.76
CA ILE A 3 -4.63 -7.00 9.53
C ILE A 3 -3.87 -6.57 8.26
N GLU A 4 -4.58 -6.05 7.26
CA GLU A 4 -4.05 -5.54 5.99
C GLU A 4 -3.15 -4.31 6.18
N LEU A 5 -3.52 -3.38 7.06
CA LEU A 5 -2.68 -2.22 7.38
C LEU A 5 -1.36 -2.66 8.00
N ARG A 6 -1.39 -3.69 8.86
CA ARG A 6 -0.18 -4.24 9.48
C ARG A 6 0.74 -4.89 8.45
N PHE A 7 0.18 -5.60 7.46
CA PHE A 7 0.97 -6.13 6.35
C PHE A 7 1.57 -5.02 5.49
N LEU A 8 0.83 -3.94 5.24
CA LEU A 8 1.31 -2.79 4.47
C LEU A 8 2.45 -2.06 5.20
N GLN A 9 2.30 -1.79 6.50
CA GLN A 9 3.35 -1.20 7.33
C GLN A 9 4.61 -2.05 7.30
N LYS A 10 4.48 -3.37 7.51
CA LYS A 10 5.61 -4.29 7.43
C LYS A 10 6.26 -4.30 6.04
N ALA A 11 5.47 -4.20 4.97
CA ALA A 11 6.02 -4.13 3.62
C ALA A 11 6.81 -2.85 3.37
N ILE A 12 6.40 -1.72 3.94
CA ILE A 12 7.17 -0.47 3.90
C ILE A 12 8.49 -0.63 4.65
N GLU A 13 8.46 -1.20 5.86
CA GLU A 13 9.65 -1.44 6.69
C GLU A 13 10.64 -2.39 6.01
N ASP A 14 10.15 -3.52 5.48
CA ASP A 14 10.96 -4.50 4.76
C ASP A 14 11.37 -4.05 3.35
N LYS A 15 10.88 -2.89 2.88
CA LYS A 15 11.03 -2.36 1.52
C LYS A 15 10.58 -3.35 0.44
N ASN A 16 9.44 -4.02 0.67
CA ASN A 16 8.82 -4.88 -0.33
C ASN A 16 7.94 -4.07 -1.27
N PHE A 17 7.97 -4.41 -2.55
CA PHE A 17 6.96 -3.93 -3.48
C PHE A 17 5.57 -4.42 -3.08
N ILE A 18 4.53 -3.69 -3.50
CA ILE A 18 3.15 -4.12 -3.32
C ILE A 18 2.40 -4.09 -4.64
N ASN A 19 1.34 -4.89 -4.70
CA ASN A 19 0.43 -4.97 -5.81
C ASN A 19 -0.98 -4.83 -5.26
N PHE A 20 -1.82 -4.06 -5.94
CA PHE A 20 -3.21 -3.88 -5.52
C PHE A 20 -4.08 -3.44 -6.69
N THR A 21 -5.38 -3.50 -6.51
CA THR A 21 -6.36 -2.97 -7.46
C THR A 21 -6.89 -1.65 -6.90
N TYR A 22 -6.88 -0.60 -7.70
CA TYR A 22 -7.43 0.71 -7.36
C TYR A 22 -8.35 1.15 -8.49
N GLU A 23 -9.62 1.44 -8.18
CA GLU A 23 -10.62 1.87 -9.17
C GLU A 23 -10.66 0.98 -10.44
N ASN A 24 -10.72 -0.35 -10.23
CA ASN A 24 -10.66 -1.40 -11.27
C ASN A 24 -9.35 -1.49 -12.08
N GLN A 25 -8.34 -0.69 -11.77
CA GLN A 25 -7.01 -0.80 -12.36
C GLN A 25 -6.09 -1.63 -11.48
N LYS A 26 -5.45 -2.64 -12.06
CA LYS A 26 -4.44 -3.44 -11.36
C LYS A 26 -3.11 -2.72 -11.40
N LEU A 27 -2.61 -2.34 -10.24
CA LEU A 27 -1.32 -1.73 -10.02
C LEU A 27 -0.37 -2.78 -9.45
N SER A 28 0.82 -2.88 -10.04
CA SER A 28 1.82 -3.88 -9.65
C SER A 28 3.20 -3.21 -9.52
N LYS A 29 4.08 -3.82 -8.72
CA LYS A 29 5.42 -3.29 -8.42
C LYS A 29 5.38 -1.84 -7.90
N ILE A 30 4.38 -1.52 -7.10
CA ILE A 30 4.26 -0.21 -6.47
C ILE A 30 5.23 -0.17 -5.29
N LYS A 31 5.97 0.94 -5.19
CA LYS A 31 6.95 1.21 -4.13
C LYS A 31 6.27 2.00 -3.01
N PRO A 32 5.78 1.35 -1.94
CA PRO A 32 5.20 2.07 -0.82
C PRO A 32 6.32 2.78 -0.05
N LEU A 33 6.14 4.07 0.22
CA LEU A 33 7.13 4.87 0.97
C LEU A 33 6.68 5.11 2.40
N LYS A 34 5.41 5.49 2.57
CA LYS A 34 4.86 5.80 3.88
C LYS A 34 3.36 5.61 3.90
N LEU A 35 2.84 5.17 5.04
CA LEU A 35 1.41 5.19 5.33
C LEU A 35 1.14 6.39 6.24
N ILE A 36 0.19 7.23 5.86
CA ILE A 36 -0.25 8.39 6.62
C ILE A 36 -1.66 8.10 7.12
N GLU A 37 -1.96 8.47 8.35
CA GLU A 37 -3.30 8.41 8.94
C GLU A 37 -3.73 9.86 9.22
N GLU A 38 -4.79 10.32 8.57
CA GLU A 38 -5.39 11.64 8.79
C GLU A 38 -6.90 11.48 8.99
N GLU A 39 -7.42 11.95 10.11
CA GLU A 39 -8.86 11.92 10.46
C GLU A 39 -9.53 10.52 10.33
N GLY A 40 -8.77 9.45 10.58
CA GLY A 40 -9.24 8.06 10.45
C GLY A 40 -9.20 7.50 9.02
N VAL A 41 -8.69 8.27 8.06
CA VAL A 41 -8.42 7.82 6.69
C VAL A 41 -6.94 7.45 6.57
N TYR A 42 -6.68 6.27 6.01
CA TYR A 42 -5.33 5.81 5.72
C TYR A 42 -4.96 6.12 4.28
N THR A 43 -3.87 6.85 4.08
CA THR A 43 -3.39 7.23 2.75
C THR A 43 -2.00 6.67 2.54
N LEU A 44 -1.85 5.85 1.50
CA LEU A 44 -0.58 5.27 1.10
C LEU A 44 0.16 6.25 0.18
N LYS A 45 1.30 6.75 0.65
CA LYS A 45 2.24 7.52 -0.15
C LYS A 45 3.23 6.57 -0.81
N THR A 46 3.28 6.61 -2.14
CA THR A 46 4.22 5.85 -2.96
C THR A 46 5.21 6.81 -3.61
N HIS A 47 6.20 6.28 -4.33
CA HIS A 47 7.20 7.11 -5.00
C HIS A 47 6.61 8.05 -6.06
N ASN A 48 5.62 7.57 -6.84
CA ASN A 48 5.04 8.36 -7.93
C ASN A 48 3.69 8.97 -7.56
N ASN A 49 2.89 8.29 -6.73
CA ASN A 49 1.49 8.63 -6.51
C ASN A 49 1.08 8.44 -5.04
N THR A 50 -0.07 9.00 -4.69
CA THR A 50 -0.71 8.77 -3.38
C THR A 50 -2.03 8.03 -3.63
N TYR A 51 -2.35 7.04 -2.78
CA TYR A 51 -3.54 6.20 -2.92
C TYR A 51 -4.28 6.12 -1.59
N ASP A 52 -5.60 6.35 -1.61
CA ASP A 52 -6.46 6.11 -0.45
C ASP A 52 -6.59 4.61 -0.18
N PHE A 53 -6.21 4.17 1.02
CA PHE A 53 -6.25 2.77 1.41
C PHE A 53 -7.66 2.19 1.38
N ASP A 54 -8.68 3.01 1.65
CA ASP A 54 -10.10 2.60 1.57
C ASP A 54 -10.51 2.14 0.16
N LYS A 55 -9.91 2.76 -0.87
CA LYS A 55 -10.15 2.41 -2.28
C LYS A 55 -9.25 1.27 -2.78
N ILE A 56 -8.24 0.89 -2.01
CA ILE A 56 -7.34 -0.21 -2.34
C ILE A 56 -8.07 -1.53 -2.11
N LYS A 57 -8.13 -2.36 -3.15
CA LYS A 57 -8.69 -3.71 -3.11
C LYS A 57 -7.63 -4.73 -3.47
N ARG A 58 -7.71 -5.94 -2.89
CA ARG A 58 -6.81 -7.06 -3.20
C ARG A 58 -5.33 -6.68 -3.01
N LEU A 59 -5.00 -6.08 -1.87
CA LEU A 59 -3.61 -5.77 -1.53
C LEU A 59 -2.80 -7.06 -1.38
N GLN A 60 -1.68 -7.12 -2.09
CA GLN A 60 -0.75 -8.24 -2.06
C GLN A 60 0.68 -7.70 -1.94
N ILE A 61 1.38 -8.13 -0.89
CA ILE A 61 2.79 -7.81 -0.70
C ILE A 61 3.61 -8.69 -1.66
N SER A 62 4.49 -8.07 -2.44
CA SER A 62 5.45 -8.77 -3.27
C SER A 62 6.58 -9.34 -2.41
N LYS A 63 7.17 -10.46 -2.85
CA LYS A 63 8.40 -10.99 -2.24
C LYS A 63 9.65 -10.23 -2.70
N GLU A 64 9.52 -9.45 -3.77
CA GLU A 64 10.59 -8.65 -4.34
C GLU A 64 10.74 -7.34 -3.55
N LYS A 65 12.00 -7.03 -3.18
CA LYS A 65 12.39 -5.84 -2.41
C LYS A 65 13.00 -4.77 -3.32
N PHE A 66 13.06 -3.53 -2.84
CA PHE A 66 13.61 -2.36 -3.56
C PHE A 66 14.56 -1.49 -2.72
#